data_AF-A0A7J8K6U1-F1
#
_entry.id   AF-A0A7J8K6U1-F1
#
_cell.length_a   1.000
_cell.length_b   1.000
_cell.length_c   1.000
_cell.angle_alpha   90.00
_cell.angle_beta   90.00
_cell.angle_gamma   90.00
#
_symmetry.space_group_name_H-M   'P 1'
#
loop_
_entity.id
_entity.type
_entity.pdbx_description
1 polymer ?
#
loop_
_entity_poly.entity_id
_entity_poly.type
_entity_poly.pdbx_seq_one_letter_code
_entity_poly.pdbx_strand_id
1 'polypeptide(L)'
;MMKGKLGTFNLCQFAGQLTEELHEQLENLGTHGTIDLNNLVRHLLYPVSVNILFKKGLFPTNKRKIMEFHQYFQVYDEGFEHGSQMPECLLRNWSKSKRWLLAFFEKNIPDIKTYKSEKDNSMTLMQDLLNVIETETNEESPNYGLLLLWASLSNAVPIAFWTLGFVLSHPNIHRTIMEGISSVFGTAGEVTSYLQTL
;
A
#
# COMPACT_ATOMS: atom_id res chain seq x y z
N MET A 1 7.32 14.74 16.07
CA MET A 1 8.38 13.77 15.71
C MET A 1 8.11 12.99 14.42
N MET A 2 6.86 12.71 14.02
CA MET A 2 6.55 12.07 12.71
C MET A 2 6.76 12.94 11.46
N LYS A 3 6.55 14.26 11.58
CA LYS A 3 6.72 15.22 10.45
C LYS A 3 8.14 15.22 9.87
N GLY A 4 9.15 14.84 10.67
CA GLY A 4 10.53 14.68 10.20
C GLY A 4 10.75 13.43 9.36
N LYS A 5 10.00 12.34 9.61
CA LYS A 5 10.10 11.08 8.86
C LYS A 5 9.35 11.08 7.54
N LEU A 6 8.29 11.87 7.42
CA LEU A 6 7.68 12.23 6.13
C LEU A 6 8.34 13.48 5.51
N GLY A 7 9.45 13.94 6.10
CA GLY A 7 10.25 15.04 5.58
C GLY A 7 11.07 14.64 4.36
N THR A 8 11.54 15.64 3.62
CA THR A 8 12.18 15.50 2.31
C THR A 8 13.37 14.53 2.27
N PHE A 9 14.12 14.39 3.38
CA PHE A 9 15.28 13.50 3.47
C PHE A 9 14.89 12.01 3.43
N ASN A 10 13.83 11.63 4.15
CA ASN A 10 13.36 10.24 4.18
C ASN A 10 12.52 9.88 2.94
N LEU A 11 11.93 10.88 2.26
CA LEU A 11 11.23 10.68 0.99
C LEU A 11 12.12 10.03 -0.08
N CYS A 12 13.41 10.37 -0.13
CA CYS A 12 14.35 9.73 -1.07
C CYS A 12 14.58 8.23 -0.75
N GLN A 13 14.65 7.87 0.53
CA GLN A 13 14.76 6.47 0.96
C GLN A 13 13.46 5.69 0.69
N PHE A 14 12.32 6.31 0.95
CA PHE A 14 11.01 5.75 0.61
C PHE A 14 10.84 5.56 -0.89
N ALA A 15 11.33 6.48 -1.73
CA ALA A 15 11.23 6.36 -3.18
C ALA A 15 11.98 5.11 -3.68
N GLY A 16 13.20 4.85 -3.20
CA GLY A 16 13.96 3.65 -3.56
C GLY A 16 13.26 2.35 -3.14
N GLN A 17 12.81 2.27 -1.88
CA GLN A 17 12.08 1.10 -1.38
C GLN A 17 10.75 0.88 -2.12
N LEU A 18 10.04 1.97 -2.44
CA LEU A 18 8.81 1.95 -3.20
C LEU A 18 9.03 1.40 -4.61
N THR A 19 10.09 1.83 -5.28
CA THR A 19 10.45 1.33 -6.61
C THR A 19 10.79 -0.16 -6.58
N GLU A 20 11.60 -0.61 -5.60
CA GLU A 20 11.96 -2.02 -5.44
C GLU A 20 10.71 -2.89 -5.21
N GLU A 21 9.86 -2.52 -4.25
CA GLU A 21 8.64 -3.30 -3.92
C GLU A 21 7.64 -3.29 -5.09
N LEU A 22 7.46 -2.17 -5.79
CA LEU A 22 6.61 -2.13 -6.99
C LEU A 22 7.17 -3.02 -8.10
N HIS A 23 8.49 -3.04 -8.29
CA HIS A 23 9.13 -3.90 -9.28
C HIS A 23 8.88 -5.37 -8.96
N GLU A 24 9.07 -5.79 -7.71
CA GLU A 24 8.76 -7.15 -7.25
C GLU A 24 7.28 -7.53 -7.55
N GLN A 25 6.33 -6.61 -7.34
CA GLN A 25 4.93 -6.88 -7.67
C GLN A 25 4.67 -6.96 -9.18
N LEU A 26 5.33 -6.12 -9.98
CA LEU A 26 5.18 -6.12 -11.44
C LEU A 26 5.74 -7.39 -12.08
N GLU A 27 6.87 -7.92 -11.60
CA GLU A 27 7.45 -9.18 -12.07
C GLU A 27 6.49 -10.37 -11.91
N ASN A 28 5.63 -10.34 -10.88
CA ASN A 28 4.64 -11.39 -10.62
C ASN A 28 3.42 -11.35 -11.56
N LEU A 29 3.21 -10.29 -12.34
CA LEU A 29 2.06 -10.16 -13.24
C LEU A 29 2.21 -10.93 -14.56
N GLY A 30 3.41 -11.39 -14.88
CA GLY A 30 3.74 -12.00 -16.18
C GLY A 30 3.91 -10.95 -17.29
N THR A 31 4.21 -11.40 -18.51
CA THR A 31 4.57 -10.49 -19.62
C THR A 31 3.37 -9.93 -20.38
N HIS A 32 2.24 -10.66 -20.42
CA HIS A 32 1.02 -10.25 -21.13
C HIS A 32 -0.23 -10.75 -20.41
N GLY A 33 -1.31 -9.97 -20.46
CA GLY A 33 -2.61 -10.35 -19.90
C GLY A 33 -3.60 -9.21 -19.84
N THR A 34 -4.80 -9.51 -19.36
CA THR A 34 -5.86 -8.52 -19.12
C THR A 34 -6.33 -8.64 -17.68
N ILE A 35 -6.42 -7.51 -17.00
CA ILE A 35 -6.90 -7.41 -15.62
C ILE A 35 -7.73 -6.14 -15.48
N ASP A 36 -8.74 -6.19 -14.61
CA ASP A 36 -9.47 -4.99 -14.21
C ASP A 36 -8.52 -3.98 -13.54
N LEU A 37 -8.58 -2.72 -13.95
CA LEU A 37 -7.63 -1.68 -13.51
C LEU A 37 -7.68 -1.46 -11.99
N ASN A 38 -8.87 -1.50 -11.38
CA ASN A 38 -9.00 -1.33 -9.94
C ASN A 38 -8.38 -2.53 -9.19
N ASN A 39 -8.63 -3.74 -9.69
CA ASN A 39 -7.98 -4.95 -9.16
C ASN A 39 -6.45 -4.90 -9.32
N LEU A 40 -5.94 -4.43 -10.46
CA LEU A 40 -4.50 -4.25 -10.68
C LEU A 40 -3.89 -3.26 -9.68
N VAL A 41 -4.49 -2.08 -9.53
CA VAL A 41 -3.99 -1.05 -8.62
C VAL A 41 -3.99 -1.56 -7.18
N ARG A 42 -5.04 -2.25 -6.73
CA ARG A 42 -5.08 -2.86 -5.39
C ARG A 42 -4.03 -3.95 -5.24
N HIS A 43 -3.87 -4.80 -6.25
CA HIS A 43 -2.88 -5.89 -6.25
C HIS A 43 -1.45 -5.37 -6.13
N LEU A 44 -1.15 -4.23 -6.75
CA LEU A 44 0.15 -3.58 -6.64
C LEU A 44 0.32 -2.84 -5.31
N LEU A 45 -0.64 -1.98 -4.94
CA LEU A 45 -0.44 -1.03 -3.85
C LEU A 45 -0.62 -1.63 -2.45
N TYR A 46 -1.44 -2.67 -2.29
CA TYR A 46 -1.65 -3.30 -0.98
C TYR A 46 -0.37 -3.91 -0.39
N PRO A 47 0.31 -4.85 -1.07
CA PRO A 47 1.55 -5.44 -0.56
C PRO A 47 2.64 -4.39 -0.34
N VAL A 48 2.81 -3.48 -1.31
CA VAL A 48 3.82 -2.42 -1.26
C VAL A 48 3.62 -1.51 -0.04
N SER A 49 2.39 -1.04 0.19
CA SER A 49 2.09 -0.15 1.31
C SER A 49 2.27 -0.87 2.65
N VAL A 50 1.85 -2.13 2.75
CA VAL A 50 2.01 -2.92 3.98
C VAL A 50 3.49 -3.18 4.27
N ASN A 51 4.28 -3.54 3.26
CA ASN A 51 5.69 -3.84 3.42
C ASN A 51 6.52 -2.61 3.83
N ILE A 52 6.23 -1.45 3.23
CA ILE A 52 6.98 -0.22 3.48
C ILE A 52 6.58 0.43 4.81
N LEU A 53 5.28 0.53 5.09
CA LEU A 53 4.81 1.28 6.26
C LEU A 53 4.91 0.49 7.56
N PHE A 54 4.82 -0.84 7.49
CA PHE A 54 4.73 -1.69 8.68
C PHE A 54 5.97 -2.58 8.84
N LYS A 55 6.22 -3.48 7.89
CA LYS A 55 7.33 -4.45 7.92
C LYS A 55 7.38 -5.21 6.58
N LYS A 56 8.56 -5.36 5.97
CA LYS A 56 8.73 -6.19 4.77
C LYS A 56 8.29 -7.64 5.03
N GLY A 57 7.49 -8.19 4.13
CA GLY A 57 6.97 -9.56 4.23
C GLY A 57 5.78 -9.71 5.20
N LEU A 58 5.23 -8.60 5.71
CA LEU A 58 4.01 -8.66 6.54
C LEU A 58 2.76 -8.98 5.70
N PHE A 59 2.73 -8.54 4.44
CA PHE A 59 1.58 -8.81 3.57
C PHE A 59 1.44 -10.32 3.31
N PRO A 60 0.22 -10.89 3.28
CA PRO A 60 0.04 -12.30 3.02
C PRO A 60 0.59 -12.72 1.66
N THR A 61 1.27 -13.86 1.59
CA THR A 61 1.84 -14.39 0.32
C THR A 61 0.99 -15.50 -0.29
N ASN A 62 0.15 -16.18 0.50
CA ASN A 62 -0.74 -17.21 0.00
C ASN A 62 -1.96 -16.59 -0.71
N LYS A 63 -2.27 -17.03 -1.94
CA LYS A 63 -3.38 -16.53 -2.76
C LYS A 63 -4.72 -16.41 -2.01
N ARG A 64 -5.09 -17.41 -1.20
CA ARG A 64 -6.32 -17.37 -0.41
C ARG A 64 -6.28 -16.25 0.63
N LYS A 65 -5.16 -16.09 1.34
CA LYS A 65 -5.00 -15.05 2.36
C LYS A 65 -4.93 -13.65 1.74
N ILE A 66 -4.34 -13.52 0.54
CA ILE A 66 -4.37 -12.28 -0.24
C ILE A 66 -5.83 -11.91 -0.53
N MET A 67 -6.61 -12.84 -1.08
CA MET A 67 -8.03 -12.61 -1.36
C MET A 67 -8.83 -12.25 -0.09
N GLU A 68 -8.60 -12.95 1.03
CA GLU A 68 -9.22 -12.62 2.31
C GLU A 68 -8.85 -11.20 2.76
N PHE A 69 -7.58 -10.83 2.72
CA PHE A 69 -7.13 -9.47 3.07
C PHE A 69 -7.79 -8.42 2.18
N HIS A 70 -7.83 -8.66 0.86
CA HIS A 70 -8.48 -7.77 -0.10
C HIS A 70 -9.95 -7.55 0.22
N GLN A 71 -10.68 -8.65 0.41
CA GLN A 71 -12.11 -8.61 0.70
C GLN A 71 -12.41 -7.87 2.00
N TYR A 72 -11.69 -8.19 3.08
CA TYR A 72 -11.91 -7.50 4.34
C TYR A 72 -11.57 -6.01 4.21
N PHE A 73 -10.39 -5.66 3.73
CA PHE A 73 -10.02 -4.25 3.60
C PHE A 73 -11.02 -3.48 2.73
N GLN A 74 -11.48 -4.03 1.61
CA GLN A 74 -12.49 -3.39 0.76
C GLN A 74 -13.82 -3.15 1.50
N VAL A 75 -14.35 -4.18 2.18
CA VAL A 75 -15.58 -4.04 2.98
C VAL A 75 -15.42 -3.00 4.10
N TYR A 76 -14.23 -2.92 4.70
CA TYR A 76 -13.93 -1.95 5.74
C TYR A 76 -13.89 -0.52 5.18
N ASP A 77 -13.16 -0.32 4.07
CA ASP A 77 -12.98 0.97 3.41
C ASP A 77 -14.32 1.54 2.90
N GLU A 78 -15.05 0.76 2.10
CA GLU A 78 -16.35 1.19 1.53
C GLU A 78 -17.39 1.47 2.59
N GLY A 79 -17.35 0.74 3.71
CA GLY A 79 -18.29 0.92 4.81
C GLY A 79 -17.85 1.94 5.86
N PHE A 80 -16.65 2.53 5.77
CA PHE A 80 -16.06 3.34 6.84
C PHE A 80 -16.92 4.56 7.23
N GLU A 81 -17.45 5.28 6.24
CA GLU A 81 -18.28 6.47 6.47
C GLU A 81 -19.48 6.17 7.38
N HIS A 82 -20.20 5.08 7.08
CA HIS A 82 -21.36 4.65 7.85
C HIS A 82 -20.95 3.93 9.14
N GLY A 83 -19.90 3.10 9.06
CA GLY A 83 -19.36 2.30 10.17
C GLY A 83 -18.80 3.12 11.32
N SER A 84 -18.28 4.30 11.03
CA SER A 84 -17.77 5.24 12.04
C SER A 84 -18.89 6.00 12.78
N GLN A 85 -20.11 6.03 12.24
CA GLN A 85 -21.23 6.83 12.78
C GLN A 85 -22.36 5.99 13.35
N MET A 86 -22.46 4.71 12.99
CA MET A 86 -23.55 3.83 13.41
C MET A 86 -23.08 2.73 14.37
N PRO A 87 -23.95 2.26 15.28
CA PRO A 87 -23.65 1.09 16.11
C PRO A 87 -23.24 -0.12 15.27
N GLU A 88 -22.14 -0.78 15.67
CA GLU A 88 -21.57 -1.91 14.93
C GLU A 88 -22.55 -3.07 14.68
N CYS A 89 -23.55 -3.24 15.56
CA CYS A 89 -24.57 -4.28 15.43
C CYS A 89 -25.46 -4.12 14.17
N LEU A 90 -25.56 -2.90 13.63
CA LEU A 90 -26.31 -2.58 12.42
C LEU A 90 -25.51 -2.89 11.15
N LEU A 91 -24.18 -2.87 11.23
CA LEU A 91 -23.27 -3.01 10.10
C LEU A 91 -22.41 -4.27 10.25
N ARG A 92 -23.07 -5.44 10.28
CA ARG A 92 -22.45 -6.73 10.60
C ARG A 92 -21.22 -7.05 9.74
N ASN A 93 -21.28 -6.82 8.43
CA ASN A 93 -20.17 -7.10 7.52
C ASN A 93 -18.98 -6.17 7.78
N TRP A 94 -19.25 -4.89 8.00
CA TRP A 94 -18.23 -3.90 8.32
C TRP A 94 -17.57 -4.18 9.67
N SER A 95 -18.36 -4.43 10.72
CA SER A 95 -17.84 -4.81 12.05
C SER A 95 -17.02 -6.10 12.01
N LYS A 96 -17.47 -7.10 11.23
CA LYS A 96 -16.68 -8.32 10.99
C LYS A 96 -15.34 -8.01 10.33
N SER A 97 -15.34 -7.12 9.34
CA SER A 97 -14.11 -6.71 8.66
C SER A 97 -13.15 -5.94 9.56
N LYS A 98 -13.66 -4.93 10.29
CA LYS A 98 -12.90 -4.18 11.29
C LYS A 98 -12.24 -5.12 12.31
N ARG A 99 -13.00 -6.07 12.88
CA ARG A 99 -12.46 -7.05 13.83
C ARG A 99 -11.38 -7.94 13.23
N TRP A 100 -11.55 -8.37 11.98
CA TRP A 100 -10.53 -9.18 11.30
C TRP A 100 -9.23 -8.40 11.11
N LEU A 101 -9.31 -7.14 10.68
CA LEU A 101 -8.14 -6.27 10.49
C LEU A 101 -7.46 -5.90 11.81
N LEU A 102 -8.23 -5.65 12.88
CA LEU A 102 -7.67 -5.43 14.21
C LEU A 102 -6.94 -6.66 14.72
N ALA A 103 -7.53 -7.86 14.58
CA ALA A 103 -6.87 -9.11 14.95
C ALA A 103 -5.61 -9.37 14.11
N PHE A 104 -5.60 -8.96 12.83
CA PHE A 104 -4.40 -9.00 11.99
C PHE A 104 -3.29 -8.14 12.60
N PHE A 105 -3.57 -6.90 13.03
CA PHE A 105 -2.55 -6.06 13.65
C PHE A 105 -2.16 -6.50 15.05
N GLU A 106 -3.11 -6.88 15.89
CA GLU A 106 -2.86 -7.41 17.24
C GLU A 106 -1.86 -8.56 17.20
N LYS A 107 -2.05 -9.50 16.26
CA LYS A 107 -1.14 -10.62 16.06
C LYS A 107 0.26 -10.20 15.62
N ASN A 108 0.38 -9.19 14.75
CA ASN A 108 1.63 -8.87 14.07
C ASN A 108 2.40 -7.70 14.72
N ILE A 109 1.80 -6.94 15.63
CA ILE A 109 2.47 -5.81 16.29
C ILE A 109 3.78 -6.20 17.00
N PRO A 110 3.87 -7.31 17.76
CA PRO A 110 5.14 -7.72 18.37
C PRO A 110 6.26 -7.91 17.34
N ASP A 111 5.93 -8.52 16.20
CA ASP A 111 6.85 -8.74 15.08
C ASP A 111 7.21 -7.44 14.36
N ILE A 112 6.29 -6.48 14.27
CA ILE A 112 6.55 -5.15 13.71
C ILE A 112 7.52 -4.39 14.64
N LYS A 113 7.27 -4.38 15.95
CA LYS A 113 8.12 -3.67 16.93
C LYS A 113 9.57 -4.15 16.87
N THR A 114 9.77 -5.47 16.79
CA THR A 114 11.10 -6.09 16.80
C THR A 114 11.76 -6.17 15.43
N TYR A 115 11.07 -5.74 14.36
CA TYR A 115 11.60 -5.78 13.00
C TYR A 115 12.86 -4.92 12.84
N LYS A 116 13.85 -5.47 12.14
CA LYS A 116 15.06 -4.75 11.72
C LYS A 116 15.22 -4.92 10.22
N SER A 117 15.28 -3.80 9.50
CA SER A 117 15.55 -3.81 8.06
C SER A 117 16.98 -4.28 7.78
N GLU A 118 17.12 -5.21 6.84
CA GLU A 118 18.42 -5.79 6.43
C GLU A 118 19.37 -4.75 5.83
N LYS A 119 18.84 -3.70 5.19
CA LYS A 119 19.64 -2.74 4.42
C LYS A 119 20.16 -1.57 5.27
N ASP A 120 19.56 -1.23 6.41
CA ASP A 120 19.92 0.00 7.15
C ASP A 120 19.48 0.07 8.63
N ASN A 121 18.92 -1.01 9.21
CA ASN A 121 18.24 -0.94 10.53
C ASN A 121 17.22 0.21 10.66
N SER A 122 16.74 0.76 9.53
CA SER A 122 15.80 1.88 9.48
C SER A 122 14.45 1.42 10.02
N MET A 123 13.90 2.14 11.00
CA MET A 123 12.56 1.85 11.53
C MET A 123 11.48 2.23 10.53
N THR A 124 10.43 1.41 10.43
CA THR A 124 9.24 1.72 9.62
C THR A 124 8.41 2.82 10.26
N LEU A 125 7.48 3.42 9.50
CA LEU A 125 6.59 4.44 10.03
C LEU A 125 5.72 3.90 11.18
N MET A 126 5.27 2.65 11.07
CA MET A 126 4.50 2.01 12.13
C MET A 126 5.35 1.81 13.40
N GLN A 127 6.62 1.44 13.28
CA GLN A 127 7.50 1.30 14.45
C GLN A 127 7.70 2.64 15.17
N ASP A 128 7.88 3.73 14.44
CA ASP A 128 7.96 5.06 15.07
C ASP A 128 6.64 5.46 15.74
N LEU A 129 5.51 5.17 15.09
CA LEU A 129 4.17 5.42 15.63
C LEU A 129 3.97 4.67 16.94
N LEU A 130 4.34 3.39 16.98
CA LEU A 130 4.28 2.57 18.19
C LEU A 130 5.19 3.12 19.29
N ASN A 131 6.42 3.53 18.99
CA ASN A 131 7.31 4.12 20.00
C ASN A 131 6.75 5.41 20.63
N VAL A 132 5.97 6.18 19.88
CA VAL A 132 5.30 7.40 20.38
C VAL A 132 4.06 7.07 21.20
N ILE A 133 3.34 5.98 20.88
CA ILE A 133 2.09 5.60 21.57
C ILE A 133 2.33 4.71 22.78
N GLU A 134 3.39 3.90 22.78
CA GLU A 134 3.78 3.03 23.90
C GLU A 134 4.03 3.81 25.20
N THR A 135 4.37 5.10 25.09
CA THR A 135 4.47 6.00 26.25
C THR A 135 3.13 6.39 26.86
N GLU A 136 2.00 6.14 26.17
CA GLU A 136 0.67 6.59 26.57
C GLU A 136 -0.30 5.43 26.88
N THR A 137 -0.46 4.43 26.00
CA THR A 137 -1.32 3.23 26.24
C THR A 137 -1.02 2.08 25.26
N ASN A 138 -0.60 0.92 25.76
CA ASN A 138 -0.22 -0.23 24.91
C ASN A 138 -1.41 -0.89 24.17
N GLU A 139 -2.63 -0.76 24.70
CA GLU A 139 -3.84 -1.46 24.21
C GLU A 139 -4.37 -0.94 22.86
N GLU A 140 -4.04 0.30 22.49
CA GLU A 140 -4.59 0.95 21.28
C GLU A 140 -3.73 0.73 20.02
N SER A 141 -2.57 0.06 20.16
CA SER A 141 -1.62 -0.18 19.06
C SER A 141 -2.26 -0.75 17.78
N PRO A 142 -3.19 -1.75 17.85
CA PRO A 142 -3.86 -2.28 16.65
C PRO A 142 -4.75 -1.25 15.94
N ASN A 143 -5.40 -0.34 16.69
CA ASN A 143 -6.25 0.70 16.13
C ASN A 143 -5.43 1.69 15.30
N TYR A 144 -4.26 2.08 15.78
CA TYR A 144 -3.33 2.93 15.03
C TYR A 144 -2.77 2.24 13.78
N GLY A 145 -2.53 0.93 13.85
CA GLY A 145 -2.13 0.14 12.69
C GLY A 145 -3.21 0.13 11.60
N LEU A 146 -4.46 -0.11 11.99
CA LEU A 146 -5.61 -0.06 11.09
C LEU A 146 -5.81 1.35 10.51
N LEU A 147 -5.71 2.39 11.34
CA LEU A 147 -5.83 3.78 10.89
C LEU A 147 -4.76 4.15 9.87
N LEU A 148 -3.50 3.75 10.09
CA LEU A 148 -2.40 4.00 9.16
C LEU A 148 -2.59 3.24 7.84
N LEU A 149 -3.08 2.00 7.89
CA LEU A 149 -3.38 1.21 6.70
C LEU A 149 -4.50 1.86 5.89
N TRP A 150 -5.58 2.25 6.57
CA TRP A 150 -6.72 2.90 5.94
C TRP A 150 -6.32 4.23 5.30
N ALA A 151 -5.66 5.11 6.05
CA ALA A 151 -5.21 6.40 5.53
C ALA A 151 -4.26 6.29 4.33
N SER A 152 -3.43 5.24 4.28
CA SER A 152 -2.52 5.04 3.14
C SER A 152 -3.26 4.50 1.90
N LEU A 153 -3.99 3.41 2.04
CA LEU A 153 -4.61 2.73 0.89
C LEU A 153 -5.86 3.43 0.36
N SER A 154 -6.72 3.95 1.23
CA SER A 154 -7.97 4.62 0.84
C SER A 154 -7.72 5.93 0.09
N ASN A 155 -6.53 6.51 0.22
CA ASN A 155 -6.11 7.68 -0.56
C ASN A 155 -5.27 7.28 -1.79
N ALA A 156 -4.29 6.38 -1.64
CA ALA A 156 -3.37 6.05 -2.72
C ALA A 156 -4.04 5.28 -3.88
N VAL A 157 -4.93 4.33 -3.56
CA VAL A 157 -5.63 3.50 -4.57
C VAL A 157 -6.48 4.32 -5.52
N PRO A 158 -7.42 5.18 -5.06
CA PRO A 158 -8.23 5.97 -5.99
C PRO A 158 -7.38 6.96 -6.79
N ILE A 159 -6.34 7.57 -6.20
CA ILE A 159 -5.42 8.47 -6.92
C ILE A 159 -4.73 7.72 -8.06
N ALA A 160 -4.16 6.55 -7.78
CA ALA A 160 -3.48 5.74 -8.78
C ALA A 160 -4.44 5.26 -9.87
N PHE A 161 -5.63 4.78 -9.48
CA PHE A 161 -6.67 4.35 -10.43
C PHE A 161 -7.05 5.48 -11.39
N TRP A 162 -7.39 6.66 -10.87
CA TRP A 162 -7.81 7.78 -11.72
C TRP A 162 -6.67 8.35 -12.55
N THR A 163 -5.45 8.36 -12.01
CA THR A 163 -4.26 8.79 -12.76
C THR A 163 -4.02 7.86 -13.94
N LEU A 164 -3.99 6.54 -13.73
CA LEU A 164 -3.80 5.57 -14.80
C LEU A 164 -4.96 5.59 -15.79
N GLY A 165 -6.21 5.64 -15.30
CA GLY A 165 -7.39 5.72 -16.15
C GLY A 165 -7.35 6.96 -17.06
N PHE A 166 -6.95 8.11 -16.53
CA PHE A 166 -6.80 9.34 -17.30
C PHE A 166 -5.69 9.24 -18.34
N VAL A 167 -4.50 8.77 -17.94
CA VAL A 167 -3.35 8.62 -18.85
C VAL A 167 -3.67 7.67 -19.99
N LEU A 168 -4.22 6.49 -19.69
CA LEU A 168 -4.53 5.46 -20.68
C LEU A 168 -5.69 5.84 -21.62
N SER A 169 -6.61 6.70 -21.16
CA SER A 169 -7.73 7.18 -21.99
C SER A 169 -7.32 8.29 -22.97
N HIS A 170 -6.13 8.90 -22.83
CA HIS A 170 -5.69 10.03 -23.65
C HIS A 170 -4.34 9.74 -24.32
N PRO A 171 -4.34 9.25 -25.58
CA PRO A 171 -3.11 8.82 -26.27
C PRO A 171 -2.00 9.88 -26.34
N ASN A 172 -2.36 11.16 -26.47
CA ASN A 172 -1.39 12.24 -26.51
C ASN A 172 -0.71 12.45 -25.14
N ILE A 173 -1.44 12.29 -24.05
CA ILE A 173 -0.92 12.41 -22.69
C ILE A 173 -0.02 11.22 -22.38
N HIS A 174 -0.48 10.01 -22.67
CA HIS A 174 0.34 8.79 -22.54
C HIS A 174 1.66 8.91 -23.30
N ARG A 175 1.61 9.33 -24.58
CA ARG A 175 2.82 9.55 -25.39
C ARG A 175 3.78 10.55 -24.75
N THR A 176 3.26 11.71 -24.32
CA THR A 176 4.08 12.76 -23.70
C THR A 176 4.76 12.28 -22.41
N ILE A 177 4.05 11.50 -21.59
CA ILE A 177 4.62 10.92 -20.36
C ILE A 177 5.74 9.93 -20.71
N MET A 178 5.50 9.03 -21.67
CA MET A 178 6.52 8.04 -22.09
C MET A 178 7.76 8.72 -22.67
N GLU A 179 7.59 9.73 -23.52
CA GLU A 179 8.70 10.54 -24.05
C GLU A 179 9.47 11.24 -22.94
N GLY A 180 8.77 11.79 -21.93
CA GLY A 180 9.39 12.40 -20.76
C GLY A 180 10.21 11.39 -19.93
N ILE A 181 9.68 10.19 -19.71
CA ILE A 181 10.39 9.10 -19.02
C ILE A 181 11.64 8.72 -19.81
N SER A 182 11.53 8.47 -21.13
CA SER A 182 12.66 8.14 -21.99
C SER A 182 13.71 9.25 -22.04
N SER A 183 13.29 10.53 -22.03
CA SER A 183 14.22 11.67 -22.03
C SER A 183 15.05 11.76 -20.74
N VAL A 184 14.48 11.39 -19.59
CA VAL A 184 15.17 11.47 -18.29
C VAL A 184 16.03 10.24 -18.03
N PHE A 185 15.54 9.05 -18.40
CA PHE A 185 16.18 7.77 -18.10
C PHE A 185 16.97 7.16 -19.29
N GLY A 186 16.93 7.77 -20.48
CA GLY A 186 17.64 7.30 -21.68
C GLY A 186 17.17 5.94 -22.19
N THR A 187 18.08 5.12 -22.73
CA THR A 187 17.82 3.74 -23.21
C THR A 187 17.24 2.81 -22.13
N ALA A 188 17.40 3.12 -20.84
CA ALA A 188 16.74 2.38 -19.76
C ALA A 188 15.22 2.61 -19.73
N GLY A 189 14.72 3.73 -20.28
CA GLY A 189 13.30 4.00 -20.48
C GLY A 189 12.73 3.45 -21.80
N GLU A 190 13.56 3.16 -22.80
CA GLU A 190 13.13 2.56 -24.07
C GLU A 190 12.73 1.08 -23.93
N VAL A 191 13.37 0.34 -23.00
CA VAL A 191 13.01 -1.08 -22.73
C VAL A 191 11.54 -1.22 -22.28
N THR A 192 10.95 -0.17 -21.71
CA THR A 192 9.53 -0.14 -21.32
C THR A 192 8.60 0.26 -22.47
N SER A 193 9.07 1.00 -23.49
CA SER A 193 8.25 1.43 -24.63
C SER A 193 8.08 0.36 -25.73
N TYR A 194 9.03 -0.57 -25.84
CA TYR A 194 8.97 -1.60 -26.89
C TYR A 194 7.91 -2.70 -26.68
N LEU A 195 7.27 -2.78 -25.50
CA LEU A 195 6.21 -3.76 -25.23
C LEU A 195 4.81 -3.34 -25.75
N GLN A 196 4.67 -2.18 -26.40
CA GLN A 196 3.40 -1.72 -26.98
C GLN A 196 3.35 -1.74 -28.52
N THR A 197 4.33 -2.36 -29.20
CA THR A 197 4.35 -2.41 -30.68
C THR A 197 4.38 -3.83 -31.28
N LEU A 198 3.90 -4.82 -30.54
CA LEU A 198 3.52 -6.16 -31.04
C LEU A 198 2.18 -6.56 -30.43
#